data_AF-A0A6C0ENM4-F1
#
_entry.id   AF-A0A6C0ENM4-F1
#
_cell.length_a   1.000
_cell.length_b   1.000
_cell.length_c   1.000
_cell.angle_alpha   90.00
_cell.angle_beta   90.00
_cell.angle_gamma   90.00
#
_symmetry.space_group_name_H-M   'P 1'
#
loop_
_entity.id
_entity.type
_entity.pdbx_description
1 polymer ?
#
loop_
_entity_poly.entity_id
_entity_poly.type
_entity_poly.pdbx_seq_one_letter_code
_entity_poly.pdbx_strand_id
1 'polypeptide(L)'
;MYKSIINSLNEVITKKISSFELLLNISFVLIIGLIIFIFYWHSINWKVAKLNRCKINLNSEGSIYNLYASYDQTKLYKVRYDNSTKHNVSIDCACPSGNIPNTFDIPAYNTETQKTEFIKKYCVCDKYYDTTIENKIHYNGDNFLVDYYRDVYTADLDKMKTKFATKSSPAFPSA
;
A
#
# COMPACT_ATOMS: atom_id res chain seq x y z
N MET A 1 32.14 48.54 12.00
CA MET A 1 31.92 47.08 11.85
C MET A 1 32.00 46.64 10.39
N TYR A 2 31.20 47.19 9.48
CA TYR A 2 31.19 46.82 8.05
C TYR A 2 32.53 47.04 7.31
N LYS A 3 33.23 48.16 7.59
CA LYS A 3 34.59 48.43 7.04
C LYS A 3 35.64 47.37 7.44
N SER A 4 35.51 46.78 8.62
CA SER A 4 36.44 45.73 9.07
C SER A 4 36.23 44.44 8.28
N ILE A 5 34.97 44.08 8.00
CA ILE A 5 34.63 42.87 7.24
C ILE A 5 35.09 43.01 5.78
N ILE A 6 34.90 44.18 5.17
CA ILE A 6 35.34 44.46 3.79
C ILE A 6 36.86 44.44 3.68
N ASN A 7 37.58 45.02 4.63
CA ASN A 7 39.04 45.01 4.61
C ASN A 7 39.61 43.60 4.79
N SER A 8 39.02 42.79 5.68
CA SER A 8 39.40 41.38 5.84
C SER A 8 39.09 40.54 4.59
N LEU A 9 37.97 40.80 3.91
CA LEU A 9 37.65 40.17 2.62
C LEU A 9 38.68 40.55 1.54
N ASN A 10 39.05 41.83 1.45
CA ASN A 10 40.06 42.28 0.49
C ASN A 10 41.45 41.70 0.78
N GLU A 11 41.83 41.54 2.05
CA GLU A 11 43.08 40.86 2.43
C GLU A 11 43.07 39.37 2.05
N VAL A 12 41.94 38.69 2.19
CA VAL A 12 41.80 37.29 1.77
C VAL A 12 41.85 37.15 0.25
N ILE A 13 41.27 38.10 -0.49
CA ILE A 13 41.25 38.10 -1.97
C ILE A 13 42.62 38.48 -2.55
N THR A 14 43.39 39.33 -1.86
CA THR A 14 44.74 39.76 -2.30
C THR A 14 45.87 38.84 -1.82
N LYS A 15 45.57 37.90 -0.92
CA LYS A 15 46.51 36.86 -0.51
C LYS A 15 46.86 36.00 -1.73
N LYS A 16 48.16 35.83 -2.01
CA LYS A 16 48.65 34.85 -2.99
C LYS A 16 48.35 33.44 -2.46
N ILE A 17 47.11 33.00 -2.66
CA ILE A 17 46.68 31.64 -2.41
C ILE A 17 47.46 30.75 -3.39
N SER A 18 48.17 29.77 -2.85
CA SER A 18 48.85 28.78 -3.69
C SER A 18 47.81 28.07 -4.53
N SER A 19 48.10 27.79 -5.81
CA SER A 19 47.18 27.05 -6.69
C SER A 19 46.70 25.73 -6.06
N PHE A 20 47.53 25.14 -5.18
CA PHE A 20 47.19 23.96 -4.40
C PHE A 20 46.09 24.21 -3.35
N GLU A 21 46.14 25.32 -2.62
CA GLU A 21 45.13 25.70 -1.63
C GLU A 21 43.79 26.02 -2.30
N LEU A 22 43.82 26.65 -3.48
CA LEU A 22 42.61 26.93 -4.26
C LEU A 22 41.94 25.64 -4.75
N LEU A 23 42.73 24.70 -5.29
CA LEU A 23 42.25 23.40 -5.75
C LEU A 23 41.61 22.60 -4.60
N LEU A 24 42.24 22.62 -3.42
CA LEU A 24 41.78 21.89 -2.25
C LEU A 24 40.44 22.45 -1.72
N ASN A 25 40.29 23.78 -1.69
CA ASN A 25 39.03 24.42 -1.30
C ASN A 25 37.89 24.13 -2.29
N ILE A 26 38.15 24.18 -3.61
CA ILE A 26 37.14 23.85 -4.62
C ILE A 26 36.72 22.38 -4.52
N SER A 27 37.67 21.47 -4.33
CA SER A 27 37.38 20.05 -4.13
C SER A 27 36.51 19.82 -2.90
N PHE A 28 36.81 20.50 -1.79
CA PHE A 28 36.03 20.40 -0.56
C PHE A 28 34.57 20.86 -0.75
N VAL A 29 34.36 21.98 -1.45
CA VAL A 29 33.01 22.48 -1.76
C VAL A 29 32.24 21.50 -2.64
N LEU A 30 32.88 20.89 -3.64
CA LEU A 30 32.25 19.87 -4.50
C LEU A 30 31.85 18.62 -3.72
N ILE A 31 32.69 18.15 -2.80
CA ILE A 31 32.39 16.98 -1.96
C ILE A 31 31.16 17.27 -1.07
N ILE A 32 31.11 18.44 -0.44
CA ILE A 32 29.94 18.85 0.36
C ILE A 32 28.69 18.92 -0.52
N GLY A 33 28.78 19.49 -1.72
CA GLY A 33 27.67 19.56 -2.67
C GLY A 33 27.13 18.19 -3.05
N LEU A 34 28.01 17.21 -3.31
CA LEU A 34 27.62 15.83 -3.61
C LEU A 34 26.91 15.17 -2.43
N ILE A 35 27.40 15.36 -1.21
CA ILE A 35 26.77 14.81 0.00
C ILE A 35 25.35 15.37 0.16
N ILE A 36 25.17 16.69 0.01
CA ILE A 36 23.84 17.33 0.09
C ILE A 36 22.91 16.77 -1.01
N PHE A 37 23.41 16.61 -2.23
CA PHE A 37 22.63 16.06 -3.34
C PHE A 37 22.15 14.63 -3.08
N ILE A 38 23.03 13.76 -2.58
CA ILE A 38 22.68 12.37 -2.23
C ILE A 38 21.59 12.33 -1.16
N PHE A 39 21.73 13.12 -0.09
CA PHE A 39 20.73 13.17 0.97
C PHE A 39 19.39 13.76 0.49
N TYR A 40 19.44 14.79 -0.35
CA TYR A 40 18.25 15.39 -0.95
C TYR A 40 17.50 14.38 -1.85
N TRP A 41 18.23 13.69 -2.72
CA TRP A 41 17.68 12.65 -3.58
C TRP A 41 17.09 11.49 -2.77
N HIS A 42 17.81 11.04 -1.74
CA HIS A 42 17.32 9.98 -0.85
C HIS A 42 16.05 10.41 -0.10
N SER A 43 15.98 11.65 0.37
CA SER A 43 14.80 12.21 1.05
C SER A 43 13.59 12.30 0.12
N ILE A 44 13.78 12.74 -1.12
CA ILE A 44 12.70 12.75 -2.14
C ILE A 44 12.24 11.33 -2.44
N ASN A 45 13.16 10.40 -2.72
CA ASN A 45 12.78 9.02 -3.02
C ASN A 45 12.06 8.36 -1.86
N TRP A 46 12.43 8.68 -0.61
CA TRP A 46 11.71 8.16 0.55
C TRP A 46 10.31 8.74 0.69
N LYS A 47 10.13 10.05 0.42
CA LYS A 47 8.80 10.69 0.39
C LYS A 47 7.93 10.18 -0.76
N VAL A 48 8.51 10.00 -1.95
CA VAL A 48 7.83 9.45 -3.13
C VAL A 48 7.47 7.98 -2.91
N ALA A 49 8.35 7.17 -2.33
CA ALA A 49 8.02 5.79 -1.97
C ALA A 49 6.89 5.72 -0.92
N LYS A 50 6.81 6.71 -0.02
CA LYS A 50 5.72 6.82 0.97
C LYS A 50 4.41 7.33 0.36
N LEU A 51 4.47 8.19 -0.66
CA LEU A 51 3.31 8.69 -1.41
C LEU A 51 2.80 7.69 -2.47
N ASN A 52 3.69 6.92 -3.10
CA ASN A 52 3.34 5.85 -4.04
C ASN A 52 2.70 4.62 -3.34
N ARG A 53 2.61 4.62 -2.01
CA ARG A 53 1.69 3.74 -1.27
C ARG A 53 0.23 4.13 -1.44
N CYS A 54 -0.07 5.33 -1.92
CA CYS A 54 -1.39 5.66 -2.42
C CYS A 54 -1.55 5.03 -3.81
N LYS A 55 -2.11 3.82 -3.78
CA LYS A 55 -3.17 3.42 -4.70
C LYS A 55 -2.76 3.48 -6.17
N ILE A 56 -2.07 2.42 -6.60
CA ILE A 56 -2.30 1.94 -7.96
C ILE A 56 -3.80 1.66 -8.00
N ASN A 57 -4.56 2.64 -8.47
CA ASN A 57 -5.93 2.42 -8.91
C ASN A 57 -5.73 1.49 -10.10
N LEU A 58 -5.79 0.18 -9.84
CA LEU A 58 -6.06 -0.79 -10.87
C LEU A 58 -7.46 -0.40 -11.33
N ASN A 59 -7.56 0.58 -12.22
CA ASN A 59 -8.73 0.70 -13.07
C ASN A 59 -8.71 -0.61 -13.82
N SER A 60 -9.47 -1.59 -13.32
CA SER A 60 -9.89 -2.71 -14.12
C SER A 60 -10.70 -2.08 -15.26
N GLU A 61 -10.07 -1.86 -16.41
CA GLU A 61 -10.73 -1.52 -17.68
C GLU A 61 -11.57 -2.71 -18.19
N GLY A 62 -12.27 -3.37 -17.28
CA GLY A 62 -12.98 -4.60 -17.50
C GLY A 62 -13.78 -4.95 -16.26
N SER A 63 -14.79 -5.77 -16.48
CA SER A 63 -15.70 -6.33 -15.49
C SER A 63 -15.04 -7.26 -14.46
N ILE A 64 -13.71 -7.28 -14.35
CA ILE A 64 -12.96 -8.13 -13.44
C ILE A 64 -12.37 -7.28 -12.33
N TYR A 65 -12.82 -7.53 -11.11
CA TYR A 65 -12.39 -6.80 -9.91
C TYR A 65 -11.67 -7.74 -8.96
N ASN A 66 -10.62 -7.25 -8.32
CA ASN A 66 -9.74 -8.01 -7.46
C ASN A 66 -9.57 -7.33 -6.09
N LEU A 67 -9.53 -8.17 -5.05
CA LEU A 67 -9.26 -7.78 -3.67
C LEU A 67 -8.23 -8.72 -3.08
N TYR A 68 -7.30 -8.16 -2.32
CA TYR A 68 -6.33 -8.90 -1.52
C TYR A 68 -6.58 -8.61 -0.04
N ALA A 69 -6.71 -9.66 0.76
CA ALA A 69 -6.65 -9.57 2.21
C ALA A 69 -5.20 -9.79 2.65
N SER A 70 -4.68 -8.94 3.55
CA SER A 70 -3.32 -9.06 4.08
C SER A 70 -3.29 -8.94 5.59
N TYR A 71 -2.45 -9.72 6.25
CA TYR A 71 -2.14 -9.65 7.68
C TYR A 71 -0.67 -9.27 7.83
N ASP A 72 -0.37 -8.18 8.56
CA ASP A 72 1.00 -7.68 8.73
C ASP A 72 1.83 -7.68 7.42
N GLN A 73 1.25 -7.10 6.36
CA GLN A 73 1.82 -7.02 5.01
C GLN A 73 1.93 -8.35 4.23
N THR A 74 1.56 -9.47 4.84
CA THR A 74 1.52 -10.77 4.17
C THR A 74 0.14 -11.02 3.58
N LYS A 75 0.07 -11.28 2.27
CA LYS A 75 -1.19 -11.58 1.59
C LYS A 75 -1.72 -12.92 2.10
N LEU A 76 -3.01 -13.03 2.39
CA LEU A 76 -3.64 -14.26 2.88
C LEU A 76 -4.39 -14.96 1.76
N TYR A 77 -5.31 -14.23 1.14
CA TYR A 77 -6.16 -14.70 0.06
C TYR A 77 -6.48 -13.55 -0.89
N LYS A 78 -6.84 -13.94 -2.12
CA LYS A 78 -7.30 -13.07 -3.18
C LYS A 78 -8.74 -13.40 -3.50
N VAL A 79 -9.60 -12.39 -3.56
CA VAL A 79 -10.96 -12.52 -4.07
C VAL A 79 -11.02 -11.83 -5.43
N ARG A 80 -11.56 -12.52 -6.42
CA ARG A 80 -11.77 -12.00 -7.78
C ARG A 80 -13.23 -12.15 -8.16
N TYR A 81 -13.86 -11.02 -8.49
CA TYR A 81 -15.19 -10.94 -9.07
C TYR A 81 -15.06 -10.79 -10.58
N ASP A 82 -15.66 -11.68 -11.34
CA ASP A 82 -15.78 -11.57 -12.79
C ASP A 82 -17.23 -11.28 -13.14
N ASN A 83 -17.48 -10.08 -13.69
CA ASN A 83 -18.77 -9.57 -14.09
C ASN A 83 -18.92 -9.53 -15.63
N SER A 84 -18.11 -10.30 -16.38
CA SER A 84 -18.12 -10.27 -17.85
C SER A 84 -19.33 -10.98 -18.47
N THR A 85 -19.81 -12.05 -17.84
CA THR A 85 -20.86 -12.93 -18.41
C THR A 85 -21.76 -13.56 -17.37
N LYS A 86 -21.17 -14.07 -16.29
CA LYS A 86 -21.88 -14.51 -15.07
C LYS A 86 -21.06 -14.04 -13.91
N HIS A 87 -21.64 -13.20 -13.06
CA HIS A 87 -21.05 -12.73 -11.82
C HIS A 87 -20.47 -13.89 -10.99
N ASN A 88 -19.19 -14.16 -11.19
CA ASN A 88 -18.51 -15.30 -10.61
C ASN A 88 -17.49 -14.80 -9.60
N VAL A 89 -17.57 -15.34 -8.38
CA VAL A 89 -16.60 -15.08 -7.33
C VAL A 89 -15.61 -16.23 -7.28
N SER A 90 -14.32 -15.90 -7.40
CA SER A 90 -13.22 -16.85 -7.21
C SER A 90 -12.38 -16.41 -6.03
N ILE A 91 -12.01 -17.37 -5.18
CA ILE A 91 -11.20 -17.13 -3.98
C ILE A 91 -9.98 -18.03 -4.04
N ASP A 92 -8.81 -17.41 -4.08
CA ASP A 92 -7.51 -18.07 -4.18
C ASP A 92 -6.67 -17.82 -2.93
N CYS A 93 -5.91 -18.83 -2.51
CA CYS A 93 -4.94 -18.68 -1.43
C CYS A 93 -3.74 -17.88 -1.94
N ALA A 94 -3.33 -16.85 -1.18
CA ALA A 94 -2.21 -15.97 -1.52
C ALA A 94 -1.11 -15.94 -0.44
N CYS A 95 -1.30 -16.69 0.65
CA CYS A 95 -0.31 -16.83 1.71
C CYS A 95 0.96 -17.54 1.22
N PRO A 96 2.12 -17.24 1.82
CA PRO A 96 3.33 -18.00 1.60
C PRO A 96 3.07 -19.48 1.92
N SER A 97 3.43 -20.37 1.00
CA SER A 97 3.18 -21.81 1.17
C SER A 97 3.98 -22.37 2.35
N GLY A 98 3.36 -23.29 3.07
CA GLY A 98 3.99 -24.01 4.18
C GLY A 98 3.21 -25.25 4.52
N ASN A 99 3.22 -25.64 5.80
CA ASN A 99 2.57 -26.85 6.31
C ASN A 99 1.49 -26.56 7.36
N ILE A 100 1.18 -25.29 7.62
CA ILE A 100 0.24 -24.91 8.68
C ILE A 100 -1.16 -24.64 8.07
N PRO A 101 -2.18 -25.39 8.49
CA PRO A 101 -3.54 -25.21 8.00
C PRO A 101 -4.15 -23.91 8.53
N ASN A 102 -4.76 -23.13 7.62
CA ASN A 102 -5.56 -21.97 7.94
C ASN A 102 -6.90 -22.06 7.21
N THR A 103 -7.99 -21.74 7.91
CA THR A 103 -9.33 -21.69 7.33
C THR A 103 -9.84 -20.27 7.46
N PHE A 104 -10.20 -19.67 6.33
CA PHE A 104 -10.70 -18.30 6.25
C PHE A 104 -12.20 -18.32 5.92
N ASP A 105 -13.01 -17.66 6.74
CA ASP A 105 -14.43 -17.41 6.47
C ASP A 105 -14.56 -16.07 5.74
N ILE A 106 -14.81 -16.11 4.44
CA ILE A 106 -14.72 -14.94 3.55
C ILE A 106 -16.12 -14.54 3.07
N PRO A 107 -16.57 -13.30 3.35
CA PRO A 107 -17.87 -12.82 2.89
C PRO A 107 -17.82 -12.53 1.38
N ALA A 108 -18.61 -13.24 0.60
CA ALA A 108 -18.77 -13.04 -0.83
C ALA A 108 -20.21 -12.65 -1.15
N TYR A 109 -20.39 -11.64 -2.00
CA TYR A 109 -21.72 -11.28 -2.49
C TYR A 109 -22.12 -12.21 -3.64
N ASN A 110 -23.18 -12.98 -3.43
CA ASN A 110 -23.78 -13.82 -4.46
C ASN A 110 -24.89 -13.01 -5.16
N THR A 111 -24.72 -12.78 -6.46
CA THR A 111 -25.66 -12.00 -7.26
C THR A 111 -26.94 -12.74 -7.61
N GLU A 112 -26.90 -14.08 -7.65
CA GLU A 112 -28.07 -14.90 -7.92
C GLU A 112 -29.02 -14.88 -6.71
N THR A 113 -28.47 -15.02 -5.50
CA THR A 113 -29.25 -15.02 -4.26
C THR A 113 -29.45 -13.62 -3.67
N GLN A 114 -28.76 -12.61 -4.22
CA GLN A 114 -28.70 -11.22 -3.73
C GLN A 114 -28.31 -11.11 -2.26
N LYS A 115 -27.49 -12.04 -1.77
CA LYS A 115 -27.11 -12.14 -0.36
C LYS A 115 -25.60 -12.28 -0.22
N THR A 116 -25.11 -11.84 0.93
CA THR A 116 -23.73 -12.12 1.33
C THR A 116 -23.68 -13.53 1.90
N GLU A 117 -22.85 -14.37 1.29
CA GLU A 117 -22.59 -15.75 1.70
C GLU A 117 -21.16 -15.86 2.23
N PHE A 118 -20.96 -16.60 3.31
CA PHE A 118 -19.62 -16.81 3.86
C PHE A 118 -19.04 -18.08 3.28
N ILE A 119 -18.02 -17.92 2.41
CA ILE A 119 -17.32 -19.03 1.77
C ILE A 119 -16.12 -19.40 2.62
N LYS A 120 -16.07 -20.66 3.06
CA LYS A 120 -14.92 -21.21 3.79
C LYS A 120 -13.81 -21.57 2.82
N LYS A 121 -12.64 -20.96 2.97
CA LYS A 121 -11.46 -21.28 2.18
C LYS A 121 -10.37 -21.88 3.06
N TYR A 122 -9.98 -23.11 2.73
CA TYR A 122 -8.83 -23.77 3.34
C TYR A 122 -7.55 -23.43 2.57
N CYS A 123 -6.52 -22.99 3.28
CA CYS A 123 -5.20 -22.66 2.74
C CYS A 123 -4.10 -23.24 3.65
N VAL A 124 -3.04 -23.77 3.05
CA VAL A 124 -1.86 -24.21 3.80
C VAL A 124 -0.78 -23.15 3.67
N CYS A 125 -0.39 -22.56 4.80
CA CYS A 125 0.52 -21.42 4.84
C CYS A 125 1.77 -21.73 5.68
N ASP A 126 2.74 -20.82 5.64
CA ASP A 126 3.98 -20.82 6.42
C ASP A 126 3.77 -20.71 7.94
N LYS A 127 2.70 -20.02 8.36
CA LYS A 127 2.33 -19.84 9.78
C LYS A 127 0.82 -19.80 9.97
N TYR A 128 0.41 -19.83 11.23
CA TYR A 128 -0.98 -19.60 11.61
C TYR A 128 -1.30 -18.10 11.56
N TYR A 129 -2.40 -17.75 10.90
CA TYR A 129 -2.89 -16.39 10.78
C TYR A 129 -4.21 -16.27 11.55
N ASP A 130 -4.16 -15.57 12.68
CA ASP A 130 -5.35 -15.31 13.47
C ASP A 130 -6.19 -14.20 12.82
N THR A 131 -7.23 -14.63 12.09
CA THR A 131 -8.20 -13.76 11.43
C THR A 131 -9.41 -13.42 12.29
N THR A 132 -9.45 -13.86 13.56
CA THR A 132 -10.58 -13.62 14.47
C THR A 132 -10.54 -12.25 15.13
N ILE A 133 -9.37 -11.61 15.15
CA ILE A 133 -9.18 -10.29 15.73
C ILE A 133 -9.50 -9.21 14.69
N GLU A 134 -10.61 -8.50 14.90
CA GLU A 134 -10.94 -7.27 14.17
C GLU A 134 -9.76 -6.30 14.19
N ASN A 135 -9.47 -5.66 13.04
CA ASN A 135 -8.37 -4.72 12.78
C ASN A 135 -6.99 -5.28 12.36
N LYS A 136 -6.80 -6.60 12.27
CA LYS A 136 -5.52 -7.14 11.76
C LYS A 136 -5.49 -7.45 10.26
N ILE A 137 -6.66 -7.55 9.64
CA ILE A 137 -6.78 -7.81 8.20
C ILE A 137 -6.95 -6.49 7.46
N HIS A 138 -6.02 -6.22 6.55
CA HIS A 138 -6.05 -5.08 5.66
C HIS A 138 -6.50 -5.52 4.27
N TYR A 139 -7.50 -4.84 3.74
CA TYR A 139 -8.02 -5.07 2.40
C TYR A 139 -7.41 -4.07 1.42
N ASN A 140 -6.91 -4.56 0.28
CA ASN A 140 -6.34 -3.75 -0.77
C ASN A 140 -6.79 -4.29 -2.14
N GLY A 141 -7.23 -3.42 -3.04
CA GLY A 141 -7.75 -3.79 -4.34
C GLY A 141 -8.68 -2.71 -4.89
N ASP A 142 -9.67 -3.13 -5.66
CA ASP A 142 -10.70 -2.25 -6.20
C ASP A 142 -11.50 -1.56 -5.09
N ASN A 143 -11.73 -0.25 -5.24
CA ASN A 143 -12.28 0.60 -4.19
C ASN A 143 -13.62 0.12 -3.65
N PHE A 144 -14.53 -0.24 -4.55
CA PHE A 144 -15.87 -0.68 -4.17
C PHE A 144 -15.83 -2.02 -3.40
N LEU A 145 -14.89 -2.92 -3.70
CA LEU A 145 -14.68 -4.15 -2.93
C LEU A 145 -14.07 -3.84 -1.57
N VAL A 146 -13.05 -2.96 -1.51
CA VAL A 146 -12.45 -2.56 -0.24
C VAL A 146 -13.51 -1.95 0.68
N ASP A 147 -14.37 -1.09 0.16
CA ASP A 147 -15.47 -0.48 0.91
C ASP A 147 -16.50 -1.51 1.35
N TYR A 148 -16.92 -2.43 0.47
CA TYR A 148 -17.84 -3.52 0.80
C TYR A 148 -17.29 -4.40 1.94
N TYR A 149 -16.05 -4.86 1.86
CA TYR A 149 -15.45 -5.70 2.91
C TYR A 149 -15.23 -4.92 4.20
N ARG A 150 -14.82 -3.64 4.14
CA ARG A 150 -14.71 -2.81 5.34
C ARG A 150 -16.05 -2.64 6.06
N ASP A 151 -17.12 -2.38 5.31
CA ASP A 151 -18.47 -2.26 5.87
C ASP A 151 -18.95 -3.59 6.46
N VAL A 152 -18.58 -4.71 5.83
CA VAL A 152 -18.90 -6.03 6.36
C VAL A 152 -18.16 -6.31 7.67
N TYR A 153 -16.90 -5.94 7.83
CA TYR A 153 -16.19 -6.23 9.09
C TYR A 153 -16.41 -5.20 10.20
N THR A 154 -16.85 -3.98 9.87
CA THR A 154 -17.18 -2.94 10.89
C THR A 154 -18.61 -3.06 11.43
N ALA A 155 -19.49 -3.79 10.74
CA ALA A 155 -20.87 -4.00 11.14
C ALA A 155 -21.02 -5.29 11.98
N ASP A 156 -20.48 -5.30 13.21
CA ASP A 156 -20.86 -6.19 14.33
C ASP A 156 -21.29 -7.63 13.91
N LEU A 157 -20.32 -8.55 13.83
CA LEU A 157 -20.46 -9.94 13.34
C LEU A 157 -21.69 -10.70 13.89
N ASP A 158 -22.11 -10.43 15.13
CA ASP A 158 -23.28 -11.09 15.76
C ASP A 158 -24.63 -10.61 15.19
N LYS A 159 -24.69 -9.40 14.65
CA LYS A 159 -25.89 -8.90 13.95
C LYS A 159 -25.96 -9.40 12.50
N MET A 160 -24.93 -10.07 11.99
CA MET A 160 -24.87 -10.46 10.58
C MET A 160 -25.64 -11.70 10.18
N LYS A 161 -25.75 -12.69 11.08
CA LYS A 161 -26.49 -13.94 10.77
C LYS A 161 -27.96 -13.68 10.45
N THR A 162 -28.49 -12.51 10.80
CA THR A 162 -29.90 -12.14 10.58
C THR A 162 -30.10 -10.88 9.72
N LYS A 163 -29.12 -9.98 9.60
CA LYS A 163 -29.35 -8.62 9.03
C LYS A 163 -28.83 -8.36 7.61
N PHE A 164 -27.98 -9.24 7.04
CA PHE A 164 -27.42 -9.06 5.68
C PHE A 164 -28.13 -9.90 4.61
N ALA A 165 -29.23 -10.57 4.95
CA ALA A 165 -30.14 -11.16 3.98
C ALA A 165 -30.88 -10.11 3.12
N THR A 166 -30.68 -8.80 3.39
CA THR A 166 -31.45 -7.69 2.79
C THR A 166 -30.61 -6.50 2.34
N LYS A 167 -29.27 -6.53 2.41
CA LYS A 167 -28.45 -5.39 1.93
C LYS A 167 -28.31 -5.49 0.41
N SER A 168 -28.71 -4.43 -0.29
CA SER A 168 -28.62 -4.32 -1.75
C SER A 168 -27.18 -4.48 -2.23
N SER A 169 -27.02 -5.10 -3.41
CA SER A 169 -25.75 -5.30 -4.11
C SER A 169 -24.79 -4.11 -3.93
N PRO A 170 -23.48 -4.35 -3.69
CA PRO A 170 -22.51 -3.30 -3.94
C PRO A 170 -22.71 -2.84 -5.39
N ALA A 171 -22.78 -1.52 -5.60
CA ALA A 171 -22.90 -0.96 -6.93
C ALA A 171 -21.59 -1.22 -7.66
N PHE A 172 -21.55 -2.26 -8.49
CA PHE A 172 -20.42 -2.52 -9.38
C PHE A 172 -20.36 -1.36 -10.38
N PRO A 173 -19.20 -0.70 -10.57
CA PRO A 173 -19.06 0.31 -11.61
C PRO A 173 -19.36 -0.34 -12.97
N SER A 174 -20.25 0.24 -13.76
CA SER A 174 -20.45 -0.21 -15.14
C SER A 174 -19.14 -0.06 -15.93
N ALA A 175 -18.81 -1.09 -16.72
CA ALA A 175 -17.69 -1.04 -17.66
C ALA A 175 -17.85 0.09 -18.69
#